data_AF-A0A521QZM6-F1
#
_entry.id   AF-A0A521QZM6-F1
#
_cell.length_a   1.000
_cell.length_b   1.000
_cell.length_c   1.000
_cell.angle_alpha   90.00
_cell.angle_beta   90.00
_cell.angle_gamma   90.00
#
_symmetry.space_group_name_H-M   'P 1'
#
loop_
_entity.id
_entity.type
_entity.pdbx_description
1 polymer ?
#
loop_
_entity_poly.entity_id
_entity_poly.type
_entity_poly.pdbx_seq_one_letter_code
_entity_poly.pdbx_strand_id
1 'polypeptide(L)'
;MTRTHHWAALALGTTLLVAVAASIVPSAPPASAQSQADRICLGQGIGSSSAGYEYCLSQATRALEWGKPELAYSLARMTADSRDACMEYGLAPTTTDYRACLERETYARSLVIFSDEPQYEHQIANP
;
A
#
# COMPACT_ATOMS: atom_id res chain seq x y z
N MET A 1 73.81 17.70 50.04
CA MET A 1 72.97 18.92 50.14
C MET A 1 71.85 18.79 49.10
N THR A 2 70.59 18.94 49.53
CA THR A 2 69.34 19.33 48.77
C THR A 2 68.92 18.50 47.54
N ARG A 3 67.83 17.71 47.50
CA ARG A 3 66.37 17.90 47.76
C ARG A 3 65.55 18.30 46.51
N THR A 4 64.72 17.35 46.02
CA THR A 4 63.44 17.41 45.22
C THR A 4 63.44 18.12 43.85
N HIS A 5 62.71 17.72 42.80
CA HIS A 5 61.25 17.55 42.59
C HIS A 5 61.02 16.69 41.31
N HIS A 6 60.23 15.60 41.27
CA HIS A 6 58.76 15.47 41.27
C HIS A 6 58.03 15.75 39.93
N TRP A 7 57.59 14.65 39.29
CA TRP A 7 56.34 14.42 38.52
C TRP A 7 56.18 14.82 37.03
N ALA A 8 55.56 13.87 36.32
CA ALA A 8 54.61 13.97 35.19
C ALA A 8 55.17 14.42 33.82
N ALA A 9 54.80 13.82 32.69
CA ALA A 9 53.47 13.35 32.33
C ALA A 9 53.49 12.13 31.40
N LEU A 10 52.76 11.09 31.80
CA LEU A 10 52.17 10.12 30.88
C LEU A 10 51.10 10.86 30.07
N ALA A 11 51.36 11.10 28.79
CA ALA A 11 50.34 11.57 27.87
C ALA A 11 49.34 10.42 27.63
N LEU A 12 48.22 10.47 28.35
CA LEU A 12 47.05 9.64 28.13
C LEU A 12 46.46 10.01 26.76
N GLY A 13 46.81 9.24 25.73
CA GLY A 13 46.10 9.23 24.46
C GLY A 13 44.80 8.45 24.63
N THR A 14 43.76 9.11 25.12
CA THR A 14 42.40 8.57 25.20
C THR A 14 41.94 8.26 23.78
N THR A 15 41.91 6.97 23.43
CA THR A 15 41.31 6.52 22.18
C THR A 15 39.82 6.84 22.20
N LEU A 16 39.40 7.62 21.22
CA LEU A 16 38.02 8.03 20.99
C LEU A 16 37.16 6.76 20.81
N LEU A 17 36.30 6.45 21.78
CA LEU A 17 35.22 5.48 21.58
C LEU A 17 34.20 6.11 20.64
N VAL A 18 34.29 5.76 19.36
CA VAL A 18 33.21 6.02 18.40
C VAL A 18 32.06 5.08 18.78
N ALA A 19 31.12 5.59 19.58
CA ALA A 19 29.86 4.92 19.83
C ALA A 19 29.05 4.94 18.52
N VAL A 20 29.10 3.84 17.77
CA VAL A 20 28.14 3.57 16.70
C VAL A 20 26.81 3.25 17.37
N ALA A 21 26.02 4.28 17.61
CA ALA A 21 24.60 4.10 17.90
C ALA A 21 23.95 3.60 16.61
N ALA A 22 23.89 2.27 16.44
CA ALA A 22 23.00 1.66 15.47
C ALA A 22 21.58 2.11 15.86
N SER A 23 21.03 3.02 15.06
CA SER A 23 19.69 3.57 15.19
C SER A 23 18.70 2.41 15.33
N ILE A 24 18.12 2.27 16.52
CA ILE A 24 16.91 1.51 16.75
C ILE A 24 15.81 2.26 16.00
N VAL A 25 15.70 2.02 14.70
CA VAL A 25 14.50 2.40 13.96
C VAL A 25 13.42 1.46 14.53
N PRO A 26 12.38 1.97 15.23
CA PRO A 26 11.25 1.13 15.52
C PRO A 26 10.71 0.67 14.16
N SER A 27 10.94 -0.61 13.85
CA SER A 27 10.30 -1.28 12.73
C SER A 27 8.81 -1.16 12.99
N ALA A 28 8.17 -0.18 12.33
CA ALA A 28 6.72 -0.09 12.33
C ALA A 28 6.22 -1.49 11.95
N PRO A 29 5.30 -2.10 12.73
CA PRO A 29 4.77 -3.40 12.37
C PRO A 29 4.29 -3.32 10.93
N PRO A 30 4.56 -4.35 10.10
CA PRO A 30 4.13 -4.33 8.71
C PRO A 30 2.65 -3.98 8.69
N ALA A 31 2.32 -2.89 7.99
CA ALA A 31 0.93 -2.47 7.83
C ALA A 31 0.14 -3.70 7.35
N SER A 32 -0.89 -4.09 8.10
CA SER A 32 -1.72 -5.22 7.71
C SER A 32 -2.26 -4.98 6.30
N ALA A 33 -2.46 -6.04 5.52
CA ALA A 33 -3.02 -5.94 4.16
C ALA A 33 -4.28 -5.07 4.15
N GLN A 34 -5.14 -5.22 5.17
CA GLN A 34 -6.33 -4.39 5.36
C GLN A 34 -6.03 -2.91 5.60
N SER A 35 -5.07 -2.56 6.46
CA SER A 35 -4.69 -1.16 6.70
C SER A 35 -4.05 -0.51 5.47
N GLN A 36 -3.34 -1.28 4.66
CA GLN A 36 -2.80 -0.80 3.40
C GLN A 36 -3.90 -0.66 2.35
N ALA A 37 -4.83 -1.61 2.25
CA ALA A 37 -6.01 -1.52 1.40
C ALA A 37 -6.86 -0.29 1.71
N ASP A 38 -7.12 -0.01 2.99
CA ASP A 38 -7.83 1.19 3.44
C ASP A 38 -7.17 2.47 2.91
N ARG A 39 -5.84 2.60 3.09
CA ARG A 39 -5.08 3.75 2.54
C ARG A 39 -5.19 3.85 1.03
N ILE A 40 -5.16 2.73 0.31
CA ILE A 40 -5.32 2.71 -1.16
C ILE A 40 -6.71 3.22 -1.56
N CYS A 41 -7.77 2.73 -0.91
CA CYS A 41 -9.15 3.16 -1.17
C CYS A 41 -9.35 4.65 -0.86
N LEU A 42 -8.87 5.12 0.29
CA LEU A 42 -8.90 6.54 0.66
C LEU A 42 -8.12 7.39 -0.33
N GLY A 43 -6.98 6.92 -0.82
CA GLY A 43 -6.18 7.59 -1.86
C GLY A 43 -6.92 7.76 -3.20
N GLN A 44 -7.92 6.93 -3.49
CA GLN A 44 -8.81 7.07 -4.65
C GLN A 44 -10.09 7.87 -4.33
N GLY A 45 -10.17 8.48 -3.14
CA GLY A 45 -11.35 9.21 -2.67
C GLY A 45 -12.53 8.31 -2.29
N ILE A 46 -12.29 7.01 -2.07
CA ILE A 46 -13.30 6.05 -1.62
C ILE A 46 -13.26 6.04 -0.08
N GLY A 47 -14.05 6.91 0.53
CA GLY A 47 -14.17 7.03 1.99
C GLY A 47 -15.08 5.98 2.61
N SER A 48 -14.94 5.71 3.91
CA SER A 48 -15.74 4.72 4.65
C SER A 48 -17.26 4.94 4.61
N SER A 49 -17.71 6.16 4.36
CA SER A 49 -19.13 6.50 4.18
C SER A 49 -19.62 6.40 2.73
N SER A 50 -18.73 6.18 1.77
CA SER A 50 -19.07 6.12 0.34
C SER A 50 -19.58 4.73 -0.05
N ALA A 51 -20.52 4.69 -0.98
CA ALA A 51 -20.85 3.43 -1.62
C ALA A 51 -19.62 2.94 -2.41
N GLY A 52 -19.31 1.65 -2.29
CA GLY A 52 -18.13 1.05 -2.91
C GLY A 52 -16.93 0.89 -1.97
N TYR A 53 -16.94 1.48 -0.77
CA TYR A 53 -15.85 1.31 0.20
C TYR A 53 -15.61 -0.15 0.58
N GLU A 54 -16.65 -0.88 0.99
CA GLU A 54 -16.54 -2.29 1.37
C GLU A 54 -16.03 -3.16 0.22
N TYR A 55 -16.46 -2.88 -1.01
CA TYR A 55 -15.97 -3.56 -2.20
C TYR A 55 -14.49 -3.26 -2.44
N CYS A 56 -14.09 -1.98 -2.43
CA CYS A 56 -12.70 -1.58 -2.59
C CYS A 56 -11.81 -2.22 -1.53
N LEU A 57 -12.21 -2.12 -0.25
CA LEU A 57 -11.44 -2.62 0.88
C LEU A 57 -11.25 -4.14 0.78
N SER A 58 -12.33 -4.89 0.52
CA SER A 58 -12.26 -6.35 0.42
C SER A 58 -11.41 -6.83 -0.75
N GLN A 59 -11.56 -6.22 -1.93
CA GLN A 59 -10.82 -6.61 -3.14
C GLN A 59 -9.34 -6.21 -3.06
N ALA A 60 -9.05 -4.99 -2.60
CA ALA A 60 -7.68 -4.53 -2.39
C ALA A 60 -6.97 -5.35 -1.30
N THR A 61 -7.66 -5.70 -0.21
CA THR A 61 -7.08 -6.55 0.85
C THR A 61 -6.68 -7.91 0.27
N ARG A 62 -7.56 -8.59 -0.48
CA ARG A 62 -7.25 -9.87 -1.11
C ARG A 62 -6.08 -9.78 -2.09
N ALA A 63 -6.03 -8.72 -2.91
CA ALA A 63 -4.93 -8.51 -3.84
C ALA A 63 -3.59 -8.32 -3.09
N LEU A 64 -3.59 -7.59 -1.97
CA LEU A 64 -2.41 -7.42 -1.12
C LEU A 64 -2.00 -8.70 -0.40
N GLU A 65 -2.95 -9.50 0.07
CA GLU A 65 -2.70 -10.82 0.65
C GLU A 65 -2.04 -11.79 -0.36
N TRP A 66 -2.34 -11.62 -1.65
CA TRP A 66 -1.68 -12.34 -2.74
C TRP A 66 -0.36 -11.71 -3.21
N GLY A 67 0.13 -10.66 -2.53
CA GLY A 67 1.34 -9.96 -2.91
C GLY A 67 1.24 -9.20 -4.23
N LYS A 68 0.03 -8.81 -4.65
CA LYS A 68 -0.26 -8.06 -5.89
C LYS A 68 -0.70 -6.61 -5.57
N PRO A 69 0.23 -5.73 -5.16
CA PRO A 69 -0.11 -4.35 -4.82
C PRO A 69 -0.63 -3.55 -6.03
N GLU A 70 -0.08 -3.76 -7.23
CA GLU A 70 -0.57 -3.10 -8.45
C GLU A 70 -2.04 -3.43 -8.73
N LEU A 71 -2.42 -4.71 -8.58
CA LEU A 71 -3.82 -5.13 -8.71
C LEU A 71 -4.72 -4.44 -7.68
N ALA A 72 -4.24 -4.27 -6.43
CA ALA A 72 -4.99 -3.56 -5.40
C ALA A 72 -5.26 -2.09 -5.81
N TYR A 73 -4.27 -1.41 -6.38
CA TYR A 73 -4.44 -0.06 -6.93
C TYR A 73 -5.39 -0.03 -8.13
N SER A 74 -5.28 -0.99 -9.05
CA SER A 74 -6.19 -1.10 -10.21
C SER A 74 -7.64 -1.29 -9.75
N LEU A 75 -7.89 -2.14 -8.77
CA LEU A 75 -9.24 -2.40 -8.23
C LEU A 75 -9.81 -1.17 -7.51
N ALA A 76 -8.98 -0.44 -6.75
CA ALA A 76 -9.40 0.79 -6.11
C ALA A 76 -9.72 1.89 -7.13
N ARG A 77 -8.85 2.07 -8.14
CA ARG A 77 -9.07 3.03 -9.23
C ARG A 77 -10.33 2.69 -10.03
N MET A 78 -10.52 1.42 -10.38
CA MET A 78 -11.73 0.94 -11.05
C MET A 78 -13.00 1.27 -10.27
N THR A 79 -12.96 1.14 -8.95
CA THR A 79 -14.09 1.47 -8.09
C THR A 79 -14.38 2.97 -8.10
N ALA A 80 -13.35 3.82 -8.11
CA ALA A 80 -13.50 5.27 -8.25
C ALA A 80 -14.03 5.65 -9.64
N ASP A 81 -13.52 5.05 -10.72
CA ASP A 81 -14.02 5.29 -12.07
C ASP A 81 -15.50 4.89 -12.21
N SER A 82 -15.90 3.79 -11.56
CA SER A 82 -17.30 3.33 -11.53
C SER A 82 -18.21 4.32 -10.78
N ARG A 83 -17.72 4.84 -9.65
CA ARG A 83 -18.37 5.89 -8.86
C ARG A 83 -18.60 7.13 -9.71
N ASP A 84 -17.55 7.59 -10.40
CA ASP A 84 -17.57 8.81 -11.20
C ASP A 84 -18.52 8.67 -12.40
N ALA A 85 -18.54 7.51 -13.07
CA ALA A 85 -19.51 7.22 -14.13
C ALA A 85 -20.96 7.28 -13.62
N CYS A 86 -21.26 6.70 -12.45
CA CYS A 86 -22.60 6.76 -11.88
C CYS A 86 -23.02 8.19 -11.49
N MET A 87 -22.09 9.01 -11.00
CA MET A 87 -22.36 10.42 -10.74
C MET A 87 -22.57 11.22 -12.04
N GLU A 88 -21.82 10.90 -13.09
CA GLU A 88 -21.99 11.50 -14.42
C GLU A 88 -23.36 11.17 -15.03
N TYR A 89 -23.93 10.00 -14.73
CA TYR A 89 -25.32 9.67 -15.05
C TYR A 89 -26.36 10.45 -14.22
N GLY A 90 -25.93 11.35 -13.34
CA GLY A 90 -26.80 12.17 -12.50
C GLY A 90 -27.36 11.43 -11.28
N LEU A 91 -26.83 10.26 -10.93
CA LEU A 91 -27.30 9.47 -9.81
C LEU A 91 -26.68 9.99 -8.50
N ALA A 92 -27.53 10.41 -7.56
CA ALA A 92 -27.06 10.89 -6.27
C ALA A 92 -26.56 9.74 -5.39
N PRO A 93 -25.40 9.86 -4.70
CA PRO A 93 -24.78 8.79 -3.91
C PRO A 93 -25.66 8.15 -2.82
N THR A 94 -26.70 8.86 -2.37
CA THR A 94 -27.63 8.41 -1.34
C THR A 94 -28.79 7.56 -1.87
N THR A 95 -28.90 7.39 -3.18
CA THR A 95 -30.02 6.70 -3.83
C THR A 95 -29.76 5.20 -4.03
N THR A 96 -30.83 4.43 -4.15
CA THR A 96 -30.75 3.00 -4.51
C THR A 96 -30.25 2.83 -5.95
N ASP A 97 -30.65 3.72 -6.86
CA ASP A 97 -30.24 3.65 -8.26
C ASP A 97 -28.73 3.83 -8.43
N TYR A 98 -28.14 4.74 -7.65
CA TYR A 98 -26.69 4.91 -7.60
C TYR A 98 -25.97 3.63 -7.14
N ARG A 99 -26.46 2.96 -6.08
CA ARG A 99 -25.87 1.70 -5.61
C ARG A 99 -25.95 0.60 -6.67
N ALA A 100 -27.10 0.46 -7.32
CA ALA A 100 -27.27 -0.51 -8.40
C ALA A 100 -26.40 -0.19 -9.62
N CYS A 101 -26.21 1.09 -9.95
CA CYS A 101 -25.26 1.52 -10.96
C CYS A 101 -23.84 1.12 -10.59
N LEU A 102 -23.41 1.43 -9.37
CA LEU A 102 -22.06 1.15 -8.91
C LEU A 102 -21.74 -0.35 -8.92
N GLU A 103 -22.68 -1.19 -8.49
CA GLU A 103 -22.54 -2.65 -8.56
C GLU A 103 -22.37 -3.15 -10.00
N ARG A 104 -23.17 -2.62 -10.95
CA ARG A 104 -23.07 -2.98 -12.38
C ARG A 104 -21.76 -2.52 -13.01
N GLU A 105 -21.36 -1.27 -12.77
CA GLU A 105 -20.13 -0.69 -13.32
C GLU A 105 -18.89 -1.39 -12.77
N THR A 106 -18.84 -1.61 -11.44
CA THR A 106 -17.73 -2.34 -10.82
C THR A 106 -17.67 -3.79 -11.29
N TYR A 107 -18.80 -4.47 -11.41
CA TYR A 107 -18.86 -5.82 -11.97
C TYR A 107 -18.34 -5.86 -13.41
N ALA A 108 -18.87 -5.01 -14.30
CA ALA A 108 -18.48 -4.98 -15.71
C ALA A 108 -16.99 -4.69 -15.89
N ARG A 109 -16.44 -3.75 -15.13
CA ARG A 109 -15.01 -3.40 -15.20
C ARG A 109 -14.11 -4.45 -14.56
N SER A 110 -14.58 -5.15 -13.54
CA SER A 110 -13.80 -6.24 -12.92
C SER A 110 -13.54 -7.38 -13.91
N LEU A 111 -14.49 -7.66 -14.81
CA LEU A 111 -14.31 -8.65 -15.87
C LEU A 111 -13.12 -8.31 -16.76
N VAL A 112 -12.88 -7.02 -17.05
CA VAL A 112 -11.74 -6.57 -17.85
C VAL A 112 -10.43 -6.81 -17.09
N ILE A 113 -10.36 -6.40 -15.81
CA ILE A 113 -9.17 -6.57 -14.96
C ILE A 113 -8.76 -8.05 -14.85
N PHE A 114 -9.72 -8.96 -14.74
CA PHE A 114 -9.44 -10.40 -14.62
C PHE A 114 -9.30 -11.12 -15.96
N SER A 115 -9.73 -10.52 -17.07
CA SER A 115 -9.58 -11.10 -18.41
C SER A 115 -8.17 -10.92 -19.00
N ASP A 116 -7.35 -10.05 -18.42
CA ASP A 116 -5.97 -9.76 -18.85
C ASP A 116 -4.97 -10.86 -18.42
N GLU A 117 -5.37 -12.14 -18.47
CA GLU A 117 -4.41 -13.24 -18.41
C GLU A 117 -3.52 -13.18 -19.67
N PRO A 118 -2.18 -13.20 -19.55
CA PRO A 118 -1.33 -13.40 -20.71
C PRO A 118 -1.67 -14.76 -21.30
N GLN A 119 -2.23 -14.77 -22.52
CA GLN A 119 -2.24 -15.93 -23.40
C GLN A 119 -0.79 -16.42 -23.51
N TYR A 120 -0.42 -17.43 -22.73
CA TYR A 120 0.79 -18.20 -23.00
C TYR A 120 0.57 -18.81 -24.38
N GLU A 121 1.25 -18.26 -25.40
CA GLU A 121 1.47 -18.93 -26.67
C GLU A 121 1.84 -20.37 -26.32
N HIS A 122 0.95 -21.31 -26.64
CA HIS A 122 1.30 -22.71 -26.70
C HIS A 122 2.45 -22.78 -27.70
N GLN A 123 3.67 -22.83 -27.18
CA GLN A 123 4.83 -23.24 -27.94
C GLN A 123 4.57 -24.70 -28.29
N ILE A 124 3.92 -24.88 -29.44
CA ILE A 124 3.72 -26.17 -30.09
C ILE A 124 5.13 -26.68 -30.33
N ALA A 125 5.60 -27.56 -29.44
CA ALA A 125 6.79 -28.34 -29.66
C ALA A 125 6.58 -29.09 -30.97
N ASN A 126 7.25 -28.63 -32.02
CA ASN A 126 7.29 -29.28 -33.31
C ASN A 126 8.03 -30.62 -33.13
N PRO A 127 7.47 -31.76 -33.58
CA PRO A 127 8.16 -33.04 -33.53
C PRO A 127 9.36 -33.12 -34.47
#